data_AF-A0A397FDL3-F1
#
_entry.id   AF-A0A397FDL3-F1
#
_cell.length_a   1.000
_cell.length_b   1.000
_cell.length_c   1.000
_cell.angle_alpha   90.00
_cell.angle_beta   90.00
_cell.angle_gamma   90.00
#
_symmetry.space_group_name_H-M   'P 1'
#
loop_
_entity.id
_entity.type
_entity.pdbx_description
1 polymer ?
#
loop_
_entity_poly.entity_id
_entity_poly.type
_entity_poly.pdbx_seq_one_letter_code
_entity_poly.pdbx_strand_id
1 'polypeptide(L)'
;MRRICRYLGLVGLSNLMHSHPHVISDHQHVILECLSVEDTTIRLRALELLVGMVNPDNASGIIEELMRHTVVADGVYRQDLMAKILLVCSVQKYQNVSDFDWYLGILVQLATVPGENAKNAAEITRQLVDLAVRVKGIRAMLVQKMIEFLLDEDAVTGPGAKTTCQ
;
A
#
# COMPACT_ATOMS: atom_id res chain seq x y z
N MET A 1 -19.43 12.95 21.96
CA MET A 1 -18.19 13.19 22.74
C MET A 1 -17.00 12.31 22.31
N ARG A 2 -17.09 10.96 22.24
CA ARG A 2 -15.93 10.07 21.96
C ARG A 2 -15.22 10.23 20.60
N ARG A 3 -15.90 10.73 19.55
CA ARG A 3 -15.31 10.91 18.20
C ARG A 3 -14.31 12.09 18.12
N ILE A 4 -14.56 13.17 18.87
CA ILE A 4 -13.73 14.39 18.85
C ILE A 4 -12.38 14.19 19.55
N CYS A 5 -12.33 13.39 20.62
CA CYS A 5 -11.07 13.09 21.32
C CYS A 5 -10.11 12.25 20.47
N ARG A 6 -10.62 11.32 19.66
CA ARG A 6 -9.77 10.51 18.76
C ARG A 6 -9.24 11.34 17.58
N TYR A 7 -10.06 12.21 17.01
CA TYR A 7 -9.62 13.11 15.94
C TYR A 7 -8.58 14.14 16.43
N LEU A 8 -8.84 14.83 17.55
CA LEU A 8 -7.87 15.75 18.16
C LEU A 8 -6.61 15.02 18.62
N GLY A 9 -6.75 13.78 19.13
CA GLY A 9 -5.64 12.90 19.46
C GLY A 9 -4.78 12.55 18.24
N LEU A 10 -5.38 12.18 17.11
CA LEU A 10 -4.65 11.89 15.86
C LEU A 10 -3.98 13.14 15.27
N VAL A 11 -4.63 14.31 15.35
CA VAL A 11 -4.01 15.58 14.94
C VAL A 11 -2.84 15.95 15.87
N GLY A 12 -2.99 15.74 17.18
CA GLY A 12 -1.91 15.91 18.16
C GLY A 12 -0.75 14.93 17.93
N LEU A 13 -1.06 13.66 17.63
CA LEU A 13 -0.08 12.63 17.27
C LEU A 13 0.64 12.97 15.96
N SER A 14 -0.03 13.60 14.99
CA SER A 14 0.63 14.09 13.77
C SER A 14 1.70 15.15 14.08
N ASN A 15 1.41 16.08 14.98
CA ASN A 15 2.41 17.07 15.44
C ASN A 15 3.53 16.43 16.28
N LEU A 16 3.18 15.46 17.12
CA LEU A 16 4.16 14.67 17.88
C LEU A 16 5.02 13.79 16.98
N MET A 17 4.56 13.34 15.82
CA MET A 17 5.34 12.52 14.88
C MET A 17 6.54 13.30 14.34
N HIS A 18 6.32 14.58 14.04
CA HIS A 18 7.38 15.48 13.60
C HIS A 18 8.35 15.82 14.74
N SER A 19 7.91 15.72 16.00
CA SER A 19 8.66 16.17 17.18
C SER A 19 9.42 15.02 17.87
N HIS A 20 8.77 13.86 18.03
CA HIS A 20 9.23 12.68 18.78
C HIS A 20 8.72 11.38 18.10
N PRO A 21 9.26 11.00 16.92
CA PRO A 21 8.80 9.84 16.15
C PRO A 21 8.94 8.49 16.90
N HIS A 22 9.89 8.39 17.84
CA HIS A 22 10.09 7.18 18.65
C HIS A 22 8.88 6.84 19.52
N VAL A 23 8.23 7.84 20.13
CA VAL A 23 7.08 7.63 21.04
C VAL A 23 5.86 7.08 20.30
N ILE A 24 5.74 7.40 19.02
CA ILE A 24 4.63 6.93 18.18
C ILE A 24 4.85 5.48 17.75
N SER A 25 6.11 5.06 17.57
CA SER A 25 6.45 3.69 17.24
C SER A 25 6.01 2.72 18.35
N ASP A 26 6.10 3.14 19.62
CA ASP A 26 5.65 2.35 20.78
C ASP A 26 4.11 2.12 20.81
N HIS A 27 3.36 3.01 20.17
CA HIS A 27 1.90 2.96 20.10
C HIS A 27 1.36 2.56 18.72
N GLN A 28 2.19 1.96 17.87
CA GLN A 28 1.81 1.52 16.52
C GLN A 28 0.54 0.65 16.52
N HIS A 29 0.38 -0.26 17.48
CA HIS A 29 -0.80 -1.13 17.59
C HIS A 29 -2.12 -0.35 17.70
N VAL A 30 -2.14 0.76 18.45
CA VAL A 30 -3.33 1.61 18.62
C VAL A 30 -3.71 2.26 17.29
N ILE A 31 -2.72 2.63 16.48
CA ILE A 31 -2.95 3.27 15.19
C ILE A 31 -3.45 2.25 14.16
N LEU A 32 -2.95 1.01 14.21
CA LEU A 32 -3.48 -0.10 13.40
C LEU A 32 -4.95 -0.40 13.78
N GLU A 33 -5.29 -0.42 15.07
CA GLU A 33 -6.69 -0.55 15.51
C GLU A 33 -7.58 0.57 14.94
N CYS A 34 -7.06 1.79 14.77
CA CYS A 34 -7.81 2.90 14.19
C CYS A 34 -8.17 2.69 12.70
N LEU A 35 -7.48 1.81 11.97
CA LEU A 35 -7.83 1.45 10.59
C LEU A 35 -9.11 0.61 10.50
N SER A 36 -9.48 -0.11 11.57
CA SER A 36 -10.72 -0.90 11.63
C SER A 36 -11.95 -0.13 12.13
N VAL A 37 -11.83 1.17 12.43
CA VAL A 37 -12.95 1.98 12.94
C VAL A 37 -13.91 2.33 11.81
N GLU A 38 -15.21 2.40 12.11
CA GLU A 38 -16.29 2.72 11.15
C GLU A 38 -16.10 4.10 10.47
N ASP A 39 -15.47 5.05 11.17
CA ASP A 39 -15.30 6.42 10.72
C ASP A 39 -14.15 6.55 9.70
N THR A 40 -14.50 6.80 8.44
CA THR A 40 -13.54 6.96 7.33
C THR A 40 -12.53 8.09 7.56
N THR A 41 -12.92 9.20 8.20
CA THR A 41 -11.99 10.30 8.45
C THR A 41 -10.92 9.87 9.46
N ILE A 42 -11.28 9.11 10.49
CA ILE A 42 -10.33 8.53 11.45
C ILE A 42 -9.39 7.55 10.74
N ARG A 43 -9.92 6.66 9.89
CA ARG A 43 -9.12 5.71 9.13
C ARG A 43 -8.09 6.38 8.22
N LEU A 44 -8.49 7.42 7.50
CA LEU A 44 -7.58 8.18 6.62
C LEU A 44 -6.47 8.88 7.40
N ARG A 45 -6.79 9.47 8.56
CA ARG A 45 -5.78 10.10 9.42
C ARG A 45 -4.82 9.09 10.02
N ALA A 46 -5.32 7.94 10.50
CA ALA A 46 -4.47 6.86 10.99
C ALA A 46 -3.53 6.36 9.90
N LEU A 47 -4.01 6.24 8.67
CA LEU A 47 -3.22 5.83 7.52
C LEU A 47 -2.11 6.85 7.17
N GLU A 48 -2.39 8.16 7.23
CA GLU A 48 -1.38 9.21 7.04
C GLU A 48 -0.27 9.14 8.10
N LEU A 49 -0.64 8.89 9.36
CA LEU A 49 0.33 8.71 10.45
C LEU A 49 1.18 7.46 10.25
N LEU A 50 0.57 6.33 9.89
CA LEU A 50 1.31 5.08 9.64
C LEU A 50 2.36 5.25 8.56
N VAL A 51 2.05 5.94 7.47
CA VAL A 51 3.01 6.20 6.40
C VAL A 51 4.20 7.03 6.89
N GLY A 52 3.98 7.97 7.82
CA GLY A 52 5.03 8.82 8.38
C GLY A 52 5.95 8.13 9.39
N MET A 53 5.52 7.01 9.99
CA MET A 53 6.35 6.24 10.94
C MET A 53 7.05 5.03 10.31
N VAL A 54 6.84 4.77 9.02
CA VAL A 54 7.48 3.63 8.35
C VAL A 54 8.99 3.85 8.25
N ASN A 55 9.73 2.83 8.66
CA ASN A 55 11.16 2.69 8.49
C ASN A 55 11.47 1.27 7.96
N PRO A 56 12.70 1.00 7.51
CA PRO A 56 13.06 -0.31 6.96
C PRO A 56 12.84 -1.49 7.93
N ASP A 57 12.82 -1.26 9.24
CA ASP A 57 12.66 -2.30 10.26
C ASP A 57 11.18 -2.69 10.48
N ASN A 58 10.25 -1.75 10.29
CA ASN A 58 8.81 -1.95 10.52
C ASN A 58 7.97 -2.01 9.24
N ALA A 59 8.54 -1.66 8.08
CA ALA A 59 7.83 -1.54 6.81
C ALA A 59 7.05 -2.80 6.45
N SER A 60 7.70 -3.97 6.51
CA SER A 60 7.09 -5.25 6.15
C SER A 60 5.81 -5.53 6.92
N GLY A 61 5.85 -5.38 8.26
CA GLY A 61 4.69 -5.61 9.11
C GLY A 61 3.55 -4.61 8.89
N ILE A 62 3.88 -3.34 8.62
CA ILE A 62 2.86 -2.33 8.29
C ILE A 62 2.21 -2.65 6.95
N ILE A 63 2.98 -3.00 5.93
CA ILE A 63 2.49 -3.32 4.58
C ILE A 63 1.58 -4.55 4.61
N GLU A 64 1.95 -5.60 5.34
CA GLU A 64 1.11 -6.78 5.52
C GLU A 64 -0.25 -6.44 6.14
N GLU A 65 -0.27 -5.56 7.15
CA GLU A 65 -1.53 -5.11 7.74
C GLU A 65 -2.38 -4.30 6.76
N LEU A 66 -1.78 -3.37 6.01
CA LEU A 66 -2.48 -2.60 4.99
C LEU A 66 -3.03 -3.50 3.87
N MET A 67 -2.31 -4.56 3.51
CA MET A 67 -2.78 -5.56 2.54
C MET A 67 -4.00 -6.31 3.06
N ARG A 68 -4.01 -6.72 4.34
CA ARG A 68 -5.21 -7.31 4.97
C ARG A 68 -6.42 -6.40 4.88
N HIS A 69 -6.23 -5.10 5.16
CA HIS A 69 -7.31 -4.12 5.03
C HIS A 69 -7.76 -3.90 3.60
N THR A 70 -6.87 -4.01 2.61
CA THR A 70 -7.19 -3.80 1.18
C THR A 70 -8.18 -4.86 0.67
N VAL A 71 -8.09 -6.10 1.16
CA VAL A 71 -9.01 -7.19 0.80
C VAL A 71 -10.42 -6.96 1.33
N VAL A 72 -10.55 -6.36 2.53
CA VAL A 72 -11.84 -6.14 3.20
C VAL A 72 -12.47 -4.79 2.84
N ALA A 73 -11.66 -3.77 2.56
CA ALA A 73 -12.12 -2.43 2.21
C ALA A 73 -12.66 -2.38 0.78
N ASP A 74 -13.61 -1.48 0.50
CA ASP A 74 -14.15 -1.22 -0.84
C ASP A 74 -14.06 0.26 -1.22
N GLY A 75 -14.23 0.54 -2.52
CA GLY A 75 -14.35 1.91 -3.05
C GLY A 75 -13.10 2.76 -2.84
N VAL A 76 -13.31 4.04 -2.49
CA VAL A 76 -12.24 5.05 -2.36
C VAL A 76 -11.21 4.65 -1.29
N TYR A 77 -11.65 4.07 -0.17
CA TYR A 77 -10.75 3.71 0.92
C TYR A 77 -9.76 2.61 0.53
N ARG A 78 -10.20 1.60 -0.24
CA ARG A 78 -9.31 0.59 -0.84
C ARG A 78 -8.25 1.26 -1.72
N GLN A 79 -8.65 2.24 -2.53
CA GLN A 79 -7.73 2.94 -3.41
C GLN A 79 -6.68 3.76 -2.65
N ASP A 80 -7.07 4.37 -1.53
CA ASP A 80 -6.15 5.07 -0.65
C ASP A 80 -5.16 4.11 0.01
N LEU A 81 -5.61 2.94 0.49
CA LEU A 81 -4.73 1.90 1.05
C LEU A 81 -3.68 1.47 0.03
N MET A 82 -4.09 1.12 -1.18
CA MET A 82 -3.19 0.72 -2.28
C MET A 82 -2.18 1.83 -2.59
N ALA A 83 -2.64 3.09 -2.72
CA ALA A 83 -1.76 4.22 -3.00
C ALA A 83 -0.71 4.43 -1.89
N LYS A 84 -1.07 4.22 -0.62
CA LYS A 84 -0.14 4.34 0.50
C LYS A 84 0.87 3.21 0.56
N ILE A 85 0.48 1.97 0.25
CA ILE A 85 1.42 0.84 0.13
C ILE A 85 2.46 1.16 -0.96
N LEU A 86 2.01 1.56 -2.15
CA LEU A 86 2.89 1.92 -3.27
C LEU A 86 3.81 3.09 -2.93
N LEU A 87 3.30 4.08 -2.21
CA LEU A 87 4.08 5.22 -1.74
C LEU A 87 5.19 4.76 -0.78
N VAL A 88 4.83 4.04 0.28
CA VAL A 88 5.76 3.58 1.33
C VAL A 88 6.89 2.73 0.75
N CYS A 89 6.56 1.82 -0.16
CA CYS A 89 7.57 0.96 -0.78
C CYS A 89 8.48 1.70 -1.76
N SER A 90 8.00 2.74 -2.45
CA SER A 90 8.81 3.47 -3.44
C SER A 90 9.71 4.56 -2.86
N VAL A 91 9.56 4.88 -1.57
CA VAL A 91 10.40 5.87 -0.86
C VAL A 91 11.89 5.59 -1.05
N GLN A 92 12.65 6.64 -1.38
CA GLN A 92 14.12 6.62 -1.47
C GLN A 92 14.70 5.44 -2.26
N LYS A 93 14.10 5.12 -3.42
CA LYS A 93 14.50 3.98 -4.28
C LYS A 93 14.37 2.63 -3.57
N TYR A 94 13.21 2.39 -2.96
CA TYR A 94 12.89 1.15 -2.26
C TYR A 94 13.73 0.91 -0.99
N GLN A 95 14.09 1.98 -0.28
CA GLN A 95 14.83 1.87 0.99
C GLN A 95 14.10 1.02 2.03
N ASN A 96 12.77 1.03 2.00
CA ASN A 96 11.91 0.26 2.90
C ASN A 96 11.71 -1.20 2.46
N VAL A 97 12.29 -1.61 1.32
CA VAL A 97 12.15 -2.96 0.76
C VAL A 97 13.49 -3.70 0.90
N SER A 98 13.52 -4.70 1.77
CA SER A 98 14.68 -5.58 1.96
C SER A 98 14.65 -6.81 1.03
N ASP A 99 13.45 -7.29 0.70
CA ASP A 99 13.23 -8.43 -0.18
C ASP A 99 12.35 -8.04 -1.38
N PHE A 100 12.97 -8.06 -2.57
CA PHE A 100 12.29 -7.72 -3.82
C PHE A 100 11.39 -8.84 -4.35
N ASP A 101 11.60 -10.09 -3.96
CA ASP A 101 10.68 -11.18 -4.30
C ASP A 101 9.36 -11.03 -3.53
N TRP A 102 9.47 -10.81 -2.22
CA TRP A 102 8.32 -10.47 -1.38
C TRP A 102 7.55 -9.27 -1.97
N TYR A 103 8.25 -8.19 -2.30
CA TYR A 103 7.60 -6.99 -2.82
C TYR A 103 6.99 -7.17 -4.22
N LEU A 104 7.61 -7.98 -5.08
CA LEU A 104 7.01 -8.39 -6.35
C LEU A 104 5.69 -9.14 -6.12
N GLY A 105 5.63 -10.02 -5.12
CA GLY A 105 4.39 -10.67 -4.69
C GLY A 105 3.30 -9.66 -4.29
N ILE A 106 3.66 -8.63 -3.51
CA ILE A 106 2.74 -7.55 -3.14
C ILE A 106 2.23 -6.79 -4.37
N LEU A 107 3.10 -6.42 -5.31
CA LEU A 107 2.70 -5.70 -6.52
C LEU A 107 1.75 -6.51 -7.41
N VAL A 108 2.02 -7.81 -7.58
CA VAL A 108 1.13 -8.72 -8.32
C VAL A 108 -0.21 -8.85 -7.60
N GLN A 109 -0.20 -9.03 -6.28
CA GLN A 109 -1.44 -9.12 -5.50
C GLN A 109 -2.25 -7.82 -5.62
N LEU A 110 -1.63 -6.65 -5.53
CA LEU A 110 -2.30 -5.36 -5.75
C LEU A 110 -2.87 -5.23 -7.17
N ALA A 111 -2.20 -5.78 -8.18
CA ALA A 111 -2.69 -5.78 -9.56
C ALA A 111 -3.93 -6.68 -9.76
N THR A 112 -4.07 -7.75 -8.97
CA THR A 112 -5.26 -8.62 -8.98
C THR A 112 -6.46 -8.03 -8.25
N VAL A 113 -6.26 -7.01 -7.40
CA VAL A 113 -7.37 -6.41 -6.64
C VAL A 113 -8.28 -5.64 -7.60
N PRO A 114 -9.60 -5.93 -7.62
CA PRO A 114 -10.56 -5.18 -8.43
C PRO A 114 -10.57 -3.69 -8.02
N GLY A 115 -10.27 -2.83 -8.99
CA GLY A 115 -10.24 -1.38 -8.78
C GLY A 115 -10.32 -0.60 -10.08
N GLU A 116 -11.09 0.48 -10.08
CA GLU A 116 -11.24 1.37 -11.24
C GLU A 116 -10.21 2.52 -11.27
N ASN A 117 -9.23 2.50 -10.36
CA ASN A 117 -8.28 3.59 -10.23
C ASN A 117 -7.08 3.42 -11.16
N ALA A 118 -7.17 4.05 -12.32
CA ALA A 118 -6.09 4.08 -13.31
C ALA A 118 -4.75 4.61 -12.75
N LYS A 119 -4.75 5.48 -11.72
CA LYS A 119 -3.51 5.98 -11.12
C LYS A 119 -2.77 4.89 -10.37
N ASN A 120 -3.49 4.07 -9.61
CA ASN A 120 -2.89 2.96 -8.86
C ASN A 120 -2.36 1.89 -9.83
N ALA A 121 -3.11 1.56 -10.87
CA ALA A 121 -2.65 0.65 -11.92
C ALA A 121 -1.39 1.15 -12.65
N ALA A 122 -1.36 2.45 -13.01
CA ALA A 122 -0.19 3.07 -13.64
C ALA A 122 1.03 3.03 -12.71
N GLU A 123 0.84 3.28 -11.41
CA GLU A 123 1.92 3.27 -10.43
C GLU A 123 2.46 1.85 -10.16
N ILE A 124 1.59 0.84 -10.06
CA ILE A 124 1.98 -0.57 -9.99
C ILE A 124 2.84 -0.94 -11.21
N THR A 125 2.37 -0.60 -12.42
CA THR A 125 3.08 -0.86 -13.67
C THR A 125 4.44 -0.16 -13.69
N ARG A 126 4.49 1.11 -13.28
CA ARG A 126 5.73 1.90 -13.22
C ARG A 126 6.76 1.24 -12.30
N GLN A 127 6.34 0.81 -11.12
CA GLN A 127 7.22 0.17 -10.15
C GLN A 127 7.66 -1.23 -10.61
N LEU A 128 6.77 -2.03 -11.20
CA LEU A 128 7.11 -3.32 -11.82
C LEU A 128 8.20 -3.18 -12.90
N VAL A 129 8.04 -2.22 -13.81
CA VAL A 129 9.04 -1.94 -14.87
C VAL A 129 10.36 -1.47 -14.27
N ASP A 130 10.32 -0.57 -13.29
CA ASP A 130 11.52 -0.04 -12.65
C ASP A 130 12.32 -1.15 -11.93
N LEU A 131 11.62 -2.06 -11.23
CA LEU A 131 12.21 -3.25 -10.62
C LEU A 131 12.79 -4.20 -11.66
N ALA A 132 12.08 -4.48 -12.76
CA ALA A 132 12.56 -5.33 -13.85
C ALA A 132 13.86 -4.79 -14.47
N VAL A 133 13.97 -3.46 -14.63
CA VAL A 133 15.16 -2.82 -15.18
C VAL A 133 16.32 -2.83 -14.18
N ARG A 134 16.08 -2.49 -12.91
CA ARG A 134 17.15 -2.28 -11.92
C ARG A 134 17.65 -3.55 -11.25
N VAL A 135 16.77 -4.50 -10.95
CA VAL A 135 17.09 -5.66 -10.12
C VAL A 135 17.21 -6.91 -11.00
N LYS A 136 18.44 -7.31 -11.32
CA LYS A 136 18.67 -8.47 -12.20
C LYS A 136 18.15 -9.79 -11.63
N GLY A 137 18.22 -9.95 -10.30
CA GLY A 137 17.89 -11.20 -9.61
C GLY A 137 16.42 -11.62 -9.72
N ILE A 138 15.50 -10.66 -9.79
CA ILE A 138 14.05 -10.95 -9.82
C ILE A 138 13.49 -11.13 -11.23
N ARG A 139 14.26 -10.84 -12.29
CA ARG A 139 13.73 -10.76 -13.67
C ARG A 139 13.09 -12.06 -14.13
N ALA A 140 13.73 -13.20 -13.87
CA ALA A 140 13.20 -14.50 -14.25
C ALA A 140 11.86 -14.78 -13.58
N MET A 141 11.77 -14.48 -12.28
CA MET A 141 10.54 -14.64 -11.50
C MET A 141 9.44 -13.67 -11.93
N LEU A 142 9.80 -12.42 -12.23
CA LEU A 142 8.87 -11.41 -12.72
C LEU A 142 8.25 -11.83 -14.05
N VAL A 143 9.05 -12.35 -14.99
CA VAL A 143 8.53 -12.87 -16.25
C VAL A 143 7.60 -14.06 -16.00
N GLN A 144 7.97 -14.99 -15.13
CA GLN A 144 7.13 -16.14 -14.79
C GLN A 144 5.78 -15.72 -14.19
N LYS A 145 5.80 -14.83 -13.19
CA LYS A 145 4.58 -14.32 -12.55
C LYS A 145 3.72 -13.50 -13.51
N MET A 146 4.33 -12.74 -14.41
CA MET A 146 3.59 -11.97 -15.43
C MET A 146 2.93 -12.90 -16.45
N ILE A 147 3.59 -13.99 -16.86
CA ILE A 147 2.98 -14.99 -17.73
C ILE A 147 1.78 -15.64 -17.04
N GLU A 148 1.93 -16.04 -15.77
CA GLU A 148 0.82 -16.59 -14.97
C GLU A 148 -0.35 -15.60 -14.88
N PHE A 149 -0.06 -14.33 -14.58
CA PHE A 149 -1.07 -13.27 -14.50
C PHE A 149 -1.77 -13.00 -15.85
N LEU A 150 -1.06 -13.07 -16.97
CA LEU A 150 -1.63 -12.86 -18.31
C LEU A 150 -2.43 -14.06 -18.83
N LEU A 151 -2.19 -15.26 -18.28
CA LEU A 151 -2.94 -16.47 -18.60
C LEU A 151 -4.20 -16.63 -17.76
N ASP A 152 -4.34 -15.84 -16.70
CA ASP A 152 -5.54 -15.79 -15.87
C ASP A 152 -6.65 -14.99 -16.61
N GLU A 153 -7.69 -15.70 -17.10
CA GLU A 153 -8.76 -15.10 -17.90
C GLU A 153 -9.54 -14.00 -17.14
N ASP A 154 -9.59 -14.06 -15.81
CA ASP A 154 -10.27 -13.06 -14.98
C ASP A 154 -9.47 -11.75 -14.87
N ALA A 155 -8.14 -11.80 -14.99
CA ALA A 155 -7.27 -10.63 -14.95
C ALA A 155 -7.28 -9.83 -16.26
N VAL A 156 -7.47 -10.52 -17.40
CA VAL A 156 -7.46 -9.91 -18.74
C VAL A 156 -8.84 -9.38 -19.15
N THR A 157 -9.92 -9.79 -18.50
CA THR A 157 -11.32 -9.44 -18.86
C THR A 157 -11.97 -8.38 -17.99
N GLY A 158 -11.23 -7.79 -17.03
CA GLY A 158 -11.74 -6.71 -16.17
C GLY A 158 -12.25 -5.49 -16.96
N PRO A 159 -13.13 -4.64 -16.41
CA PRO A 159 -13.76 -3.52 -17.12
C PRO A 159 -12.80 -2.45 -17.71
N GLY A 160 -11.49 -2.56 -17.46
CA GLY A 160 -10.42 -1.78 -18.09
C GLY A 160 -9.76 -2.42 -19.32
N ALA A 161 -10.19 -3.61 -19.74
CA ALA A 161 -9.64 -4.37 -20.88
C ALA A 161 -10.04 -3.83 -22.26
N LYS A 162 -10.35 -2.53 -22.36
CA LYS A 162 -10.32 -1.85 -23.65
C LYS A 162 -8.87 -1.50 -23.93
N THR A 163 -8.17 -2.44 -24.55
CA THR A 163 -6.90 -2.18 -25.24
C THR A 163 -7.00 -0.83 -25.94
N THR A 164 -6.13 0.11 -25.60
CA THR A 164 -6.07 1.50 -26.08
C THR A 164 -5.65 1.60 -27.55
N CYS A 165 -6.10 0.66 -28.38
CA CYS A 165 -5.92 0.66 -29.82
C CYS A 165 -7.30 0.53 -30.48
N GLN A 166 -8.05 1.64 -30.47
CA GLN A 166 -8.90 2.05 -31.58
C GLN A 166 -8.60 3.50 -31.90
#